data_AF-A0AAN9QFM0-F1
#
_entry.id   AF-A0AAN9QFM0-F1
#
_cell.length_a   1.000
_cell.length_b   1.000
_cell.length_c   1.000
_cell.angle_alpha   90.00
_cell.angle_beta   90.00
_cell.angle_gamma   90.00
#
_symmetry.space_group_name_H-M   'P 1'
#
loop_
_entity.id
_entity.type
_entity.pdbx_description
1 polymer ?
#
loop_
_entity_poly.entity_id
_entity_poly.type
_entity_poly.pdbx_seq_one_letter_code
_entity_poly.pdbx_strand_id
1 'polypeptide(L)'
;MRNGNCSKNHHLCLICFEYKPVSHFKDGICKYRDHAFCTYCIYKYVESQIHESIMDVTCPDPECSVVLQPQFLRTILPSEVVDKWESRKCEYSIVGSEKVYCPYKDCSGLLVNDAQKVVTSAECPYCHRLFCAQCSVPWHANMSCGEFQRKNKNPDDKFFKLAKEKNWQKCVECNMYVQKLDGCEHMTCRCGYEFCYICGKAWDFGHECKNRSVVELIQSAYSYLR
;
A
#
# COMPACT_ATOMS: atom_id res chain seq x y z
N MET A 1 -11.12 -15.85 -53.51
CA MET A 1 -12.42 -15.17 -53.41
C MET A 1 -12.34 -14.22 -52.21
N ARG A 2 -12.29 -12.91 -52.46
CA ARG A 2 -12.42 -11.87 -51.42
C ARG A 2 -13.90 -11.57 -51.23
N ASN A 3 -14.39 -11.56 -49.99
CA ASN A 3 -15.28 -10.52 -49.41
C ASN A 3 -16.02 -11.02 -48.16
N GLY A 4 -16.05 -10.19 -47.11
CA GLY A 4 -16.89 -10.39 -45.94
C GLY A 4 -16.59 -9.48 -44.75
N ASN A 5 -16.57 -8.15 -44.95
CA ASN A 5 -16.68 -7.08 -43.93
C ASN A 5 -16.03 -7.29 -42.55
N CYS A 6 -14.75 -6.89 -42.41
CA CYS A 6 -14.18 -6.61 -41.10
C CYS A 6 -14.79 -5.29 -40.58
N SER A 7 -15.66 -5.37 -39.58
CA SER A 7 -16.34 -4.21 -39.00
C SER A 7 -15.31 -3.21 -38.47
N LYS A 8 -15.30 -1.99 -39.01
CA LYS A 8 -14.44 -0.86 -38.58
C LYS A 8 -14.69 -0.36 -37.14
N ASN A 9 -15.44 -1.11 -36.32
CA ASN A 9 -15.97 -0.68 -35.02
C ASN A 9 -15.58 -1.61 -33.86
N HIS A 10 -14.57 -2.47 -34.00
CA HIS A 10 -14.07 -3.32 -32.92
C HIS A 10 -12.56 -3.12 -32.71
N HIS A 11 -12.14 -3.03 -31.46
CA HIS A 11 -10.73 -2.97 -31.04
C HIS A 11 -10.38 -4.20 -30.21
N LEU A 12 -9.11 -4.63 -30.24
CA LEU A 12 -8.58 -5.72 -29.42
C LEU A 12 -8.26 -5.18 -28.01
N CYS A 13 -8.72 -5.87 -26.96
CA CYS A 13 -8.30 -5.59 -25.58
C CYS A 13 -6.98 -6.32 -25.28
N LEU A 14 -5.97 -5.60 -24.78
CA LEU A 14 -4.65 -6.18 -24.47
C LEU A 14 -4.59 -7.00 -23.17
N ILE A 15 -5.64 -6.97 -22.33
CA ILE A 15 -5.72 -7.78 -21.11
C ILE A 15 -6.39 -9.13 -21.39
N CYS A 16 -7.60 -9.10 -21.97
CA CYS A 16 -8.38 -10.33 -22.20
C CYS A 16 -8.19 -10.92 -23.60
N PHE A 17 -7.48 -10.23 -24.50
CA PHE A 17 -7.22 -10.64 -25.88
C PHE A 17 -8.49 -10.88 -26.71
N GLU A 18 -9.58 -10.19 -26.39
CA GLU A 18 -10.85 -10.26 -27.13
C GLU A 18 -11.14 -8.97 -27.91
N TYR A 19 -11.71 -9.11 -29.11
CA TYR A 19 -12.26 -7.98 -29.87
C TYR A 19 -13.57 -7.52 -29.25
N LYS A 20 -13.67 -6.23 -28.91
CA LYS A 20 -14.86 -5.59 -28.35
C LYS A 20 -15.26 -4.36 -29.16
N PRO A 21 -16.54 -3.96 -29.15
CA PRO A 21 -16.98 -2.74 -29.80
C PRO A 21 -16.19 -1.52 -29.28
N VAL A 22 -15.91 -0.53 -30.13
CA VAL A 22 -15.20 0.70 -29.75
C VAL A 22 -15.84 1.41 -28.54
N SER A 23 -17.16 1.29 -28.37
CA SER A 23 -17.88 1.84 -27.21
C SER A 23 -17.44 1.25 -25.86
N HIS A 24 -16.81 0.08 -25.86
CA HIS A 24 -16.25 -0.56 -24.67
C HIS A 24 -14.82 -0.09 -24.37
N PHE A 25 -14.28 0.87 -25.12
CA PHE A 25 -12.98 1.49 -24.88
C PHE A 25 -13.17 2.97 -24.57
N LYS A 26 -12.21 3.53 -23.83
CA LYS A 26 -12.10 4.97 -23.61
C LYS A 26 -10.74 5.43 -24.08
N ASP A 27 -10.73 6.57 -24.75
CA ASP A 27 -9.49 7.24 -25.11
C ASP A 27 -8.79 7.78 -23.86
N GLY A 28 -7.47 7.90 -23.94
CA GLY A 28 -6.68 8.58 -22.91
C GLY A 28 -6.52 7.81 -21.60
N ILE A 29 -6.82 6.50 -21.56
CA ILE A 29 -6.42 5.63 -20.44
C ILE A 29 -4.89 5.64 -20.31
N CYS A 30 -4.18 5.47 -21.42
CA CYS A 30 -2.74 5.57 -21.50
C CYS A 30 -2.33 6.68 -22.46
N LYS A 31 -1.18 7.32 -22.21
CA LYS A 31 -0.60 8.30 -23.13
C LYS A 31 -0.19 7.67 -24.48
N TYR A 32 0.09 6.36 -24.48
CA TYR A 32 0.37 5.59 -25.68
C TYR A 32 -0.94 5.05 -26.25
N ARG A 33 -1.28 5.47 -27.47
CA ARG A 33 -2.59 5.17 -28.08
C ARG A 33 -2.80 3.70 -28.42
N ASP A 34 -1.73 2.93 -28.56
CA ASP A 34 -1.79 1.51 -28.91
C ASP A 34 -2.14 0.64 -27.70
N HIS A 35 -2.08 1.19 -26.48
CA HIS A 35 -2.51 0.50 -25.26
C HIS A 35 -4.02 0.61 -25.07
N ALA A 36 -4.75 -0.35 -25.64
CA ALA A 36 -6.20 -0.40 -25.59
C ALA A 36 -6.69 -1.48 -24.62
N PHE A 37 -7.49 -1.05 -23.63
CA PHE A 37 -8.10 -1.94 -22.63
C PHE A 37 -9.61 -1.71 -22.61
N CYS A 38 -10.39 -2.79 -22.64
CA CYS A 38 -11.83 -2.64 -22.49
C CYS A 38 -12.17 -2.18 -21.06
N THR A 39 -13.27 -1.43 -20.92
CA THR A 39 -13.73 -0.82 -19.67
C THR A 39 -13.79 -1.81 -18.51
N TYR A 40 -14.25 -3.03 -18.75
CA TYR A 40 -14.31 -4.09 -17.74
C TYR A 40 -12.93 -4.53 -17.24
N CYS A 41 -11.98 -4.76 -18.17
CA CYS A 41 -10.64 -5.23 -17.80
C CYS A 41 -9.85 -4.15 -17.06
N ILE A 42 -9.91 -2.90 -17.53
CA ILE A 42 -9.22 -1.80 -16.83
C ILE A 42 -9.84 -1.55 -15.45
N TYR A 43 -11.17 -1.65 -15.32
CA TYR A 43 -11.84 -1.58 -14.01
C TYR A 43 -11.34 -2.67 -13.06
N LYS A 44 -11.35 -3.93 -13.49
CA LYS A 44 -10.91 -5.05 -12.65
C LYS A 44 -9.44 -4.98 -12.28
N TYR A 45 -8.61 -4.56 -13.21
CA TYR A 45 -7.20 -4.29 -12.96
C TYR A 45 -7.04 -3.22 -11.87
N VAL A 46 -7.60 -2.03 -12.06
CA VAL A 46 -7.48 -0.92 -11.11
C VAL A 46 -8.06 -1.30 -9.74
N GLU A 47 -9.21 -1.96 -9.70
CA GLU A 47 -9.83 -2.47 -8.46
C GLU A 47 -8.88 -3.42 -7.71
N SER A 48 -8.22 -4.34 -8.42
CA SER A 48 -7.23 -5.25 -7.83
C SER A 48 -6.00 -4.51 -7.30
N GLN A 49 -5.48 -3.53 -8.05
CA GLN A 49 -4.31 -2.75 -7.63
C GLN A 49 -4.62 -1.92 -6.37
N ILE A 50 -5.81 -1.31 -6.31
CA ILE A 50 -6.30 -0.63 -5.13
C ILE A 50 -6.43 -1.62 -3.97
N HIS A 51 -7.02 -2.81 -4.19
CA HIS A 51 -7.13 -3.83 -3.14
C HIS A 51 -5.76 -4.21 -2.56
N GLU A 52 -4.72 -4.33 -3.40
CA GLU A 52 -3.35 -4.66 -2.99
C GLU A 52 -2.58 -3.51 -2.32
N SER A 53 -3.22 -2.35 -2.19
CA SER A 53 -2.63 -1.11 -1.67
C SER A 53 -1.47 -0.58 -2.51
N ILE A 54 -1.58 -0.72 -3.83
CA ILE A 54 -0.67 -0.12 -4.80
C ILE A 54 -1.09 1.33 -5.04
N MET A 55 -0.15 2.25 -4.83
CA MET A 55 -0.40 3.69 -4.87
C MET A 55 -0.41 4.25 -6.28
N ASP A 56 0.63 3.90 -7.02
CA ASP A 56 0.83 4.29 -8.42
C ASP A 56 0.41 3.14 -9.31
N VAL A 57 -0.89 3.09 -9.60
CA VAL A 57 -1.43 2.15 -10.58
C VAL A 57 -0.88 2.53 -11.95
N THR A 58 0.00 1.71 -12.51
CA THR A 58 0.57 1.93 -13.85
C THR A 58 -0.31 1.32 -14.92
N CYS A 59 -0.03 1.66 -16.18
CA CYS A 59 -0.58 0.99 -17.35
C CYS A 59 -0.45 -0.54 -17.20
N PRO A 60 -1.51 -1.32 -17.53
CA PRO A 60 -1.44 -2.78 -17.50
C PRO A 60 -0.42 -3.38 -18.48
N ASP A 61 0.06 -2.61 -19.45
CA ASP A 61 1.11 -3.03 -20.37
C ASP A 61 2.47 -3.13 -19.64
N PRO A 62 3.14 -4.30 -19.65
CA PRO A 62 4.37 -4.53 -18.90
C PRO A 62 5.55 -3.62 -19.27
N GLU A 63 5.59 -3.11 -20.50
CA GLU A 63 6.66 -2.22 -20.98
C GLU A 63 6.32 -0.74 -20.74
N CYS A 64 5.22 -0.46 -20.04
CA CYS A 64 4.67 0.87 -19.87
C CYS A 64 4.62 1.33 -18.41
N SER A 65 5.51 2.24 -18.04
CA SER A 65 5.55 2.84 -16.68
C SER A 65 4.62 4.06 -16.50
N VAL A 66 3.60 4.22 -17.35
CA VAL A 66 2.69 5.36 -17.27
C VAL A 66 1.75 5.20 -16.09
N VAL A 67 1.81 6.12 -15.12
CA VAL A 67 0.89 6.15 -13.98
C VAL A 67 -0.50 6.62 -14.43
N LEU A 68 -1.50 5.81 -14.16
CA LEU A 68 -2.91 6.11 -14.42
C LEU A 68 -3.43 7.09 -13.36
N GLN A 69 -4.13 8.13 -13.81
CA GLN A 69 -4.74 9.10 -12.89
C GLN A 69 -6.22 8.78 -12.67
N PRO A 70 -6.73 8.82 -11.42
CA PRO A 70 -8.13 8.53 -11.10
C PRO A 70 -9.11 9.35 -11.94
N GLN A 71 -8.77 10.61 -12.22
CA GLN A 71 -9.58 11.54 -13.02
C GLN A 71 -9.95 11.01 -14.42
N PHE A 72 -9.05 10.28 -15.08
CA PHE A 72 -9.31 9.72 -16.42
C PHE A 72 -10.19 8.48 -16.37
N LEU A 73 -10.28 7.86 -15.20
CA LEU A 73 -10.99 6.61 -14.99
C LEU A 73 -12.35 6.82 -14.27
N ARG A 74 -12.68 8.05 -13.86
CA ARG A 74 -13.99 8.41 -13.27
C ARG A 74 -15.19 8.03 -14.14
N THR A 75 -15.01 7.96 -15.46
CA THR A 75 -16.08 7.57 -16.39
C THR A 75 -16.21 6.05 -16.57
N ILE A 76 -15.31 5.27 -15.96
CA ILE A 76 -15.19 3.82 -16.08
C ILE A 76 -15.38 3.13 -14.73
N LEU A 77 -14.80 3.72 -13.68
CA LEU A 77 -14.81 3.21 -12.32
C LEU A 77 -16.06 3.72 -11.58
N PRO A 78 -16.71 2.89 -10.76
CA PRO A 78 -17.68 3.36 -9.78
C PRO A 78 -17.08 4.45 -8.88
N SER A 79 -17.89 5.44 -8.48
CA SER A 79 -17.44 6.54 -7.62
C SER A 79 -16.78 6.04 -6.33
N GLU A 80 -17.34 4.99 -5.73
CA GLU A 80 -16.82 4.34 -4.53
C GLU A 80 -15.38 3.83 -4.69
N VAL A 81 -15.00 3.37 -5.89
CA VAL A 81 -13.65 2.88 -6.19
C VAL A 81 -12.69 4.06 -6.36
N VAL A 82 -13.14 5.13 -7.04
CA VAL A 82 -12.37 6.37 -7.19
C VAL A 82 -12.14 7.03 -5.84
N ASP A 83 -13.19 7.19 -5.02
CA ASP A 83 -13.13 7.82 -3.71
C ASP A 83 -12.20 7.04 -2.77
N LYS A 84 -12.23 5.71 -2.81
CA LYS A 84 -11.27 4.86 -2.08
C LYS A 84 -9.84 5.06 -2.57
N TRP A 85 -9.62 5.14 -3.88
CA TRP A 85 -8.28 5.35 -4.43
C TRP A 85 -7.73 6.72 -4.05
N GLU A 86 -8.53 7.77 -4.20
CA GLU A 86 -8.14 9.14 -3.85
C GLU A 86 -7.93 9.30 -2.34
N SER A 87 -8.81 8.73 -1.50
CA SER A 87 -8.65 8.74 -0.05
C SER A 87 -7.34 8.07 0.38
N ARG A 88 -6.97 6.94 -0.25
CA ARG A 88 -5.68 6.27 0.00
C ARG A 88 -4.49 7.13 -0.43
N LYS A 89 -4.57 7.80 -1.59
CA LYS A 89 -3.52 8.76 -2.03
C LYS A 89 -3.34 9.89 -1.02
N CYS A 90 -4.44 10.46 -0.52
CA CYS A 90 -4.41 11.49 0.52
C CYS A 90 -3.83 10.95 1.83
N GLU A 91 -4.29 9.78 2.29
CA GLU A 91 -3.76 9.12 3.49
C GLU A 91 -2.25 8.92 3.39
N TYR A 92 -1.74 8.51 2.23
CA TYR A 92 -0.32 8.28 2.05
C TYR A 92 0.52 9.57 2.07
N SER A 93 -0.08 10.72 1.77
CA SER A 93 0.60 12.01 1.87
C SER A 93 0.85 12.43 3.32
N ILE A 94 0.21 11.75 4.29
CA ILE A 94 0.50 11.91 5.71
C ILE A 94 1.64 10.96 6.08
N VAL A 95 2.65 11.46 6.79
CA VAL A 95 3.79 10.64 7.23
C VAL A 95 3.30 9.59 8.22
N GLY A 96 3.79 8.36 8.12
CA GLY A 96 3.36 7.25 8.97
C GLY A 96 3.38 7.57 10.47
N SER A 97 4.38 8.31 10.96
CA SER A 97 4.50 8.74 12.36
C SER A 97 3.38 9.66 12.84
N GLU A 98 2.69 10.33 11.93
CA GLU A 98 1.57 11.24 12.22
C GLU A 98 0.22 10.51 12.15
N LYS A 99 0.17 9.27 11.64
CA LYS A 99 -1.06 8.49 11.51
C LYS A 99 -1.42 7.81 12.82
N VAL A 100 -2.65 8.03 13.28
CA VAL A 100 -3.25 7.32 14.40
C VAL A 100 -4.59 6.77 13.95
N TYR A 101 -4.80 5.46 14.07
CA TYR A 101 -6.08 4.84 13.76
C TYR A 101 -6.92 4.68 15.01
N CYS A 102 -8.23 4.92 14.87
CA CYS A 102 -9.20 4.58 15.90
C CYS A 102 -9.13 3.07 16.19
N PRO A 103 -8.92 2.64 17.45
CA PRO A 103 -8.69 1.23 17.76
C PRO A 103 -9.96 0.39 17.81
N TYR A 104 -11.12 1.02 17.71
CA TYR A 104 -12.40 0.34 17.64
C TYR A 104 -12.61 -0.21 16.21
N LYS A 105 -12.67 -1.54 16.08
CA LYS A 105 -12.71 -2.25 14.77
C LYS A 105 -13.90 -1.88 13.89
N ASP A 106 -15.00 -1.45 14.50
CA ASP A 106 -16.20 -0.97 13.84
C ASP A 106 -16.08 0.50 13.38
N CYS A 107 -14.98 1.18 13.70
CA CYS A 107 -14.69 2.54 13.28
C CYS A 107 -13.42 2.62 12.44
N SER A 108 -12.24 2.30 13.01
CA SER A 108 -10.94 2.34 12.33
C SER A 108 -10.62 3.64 11.57
N GLY A 109 -11.29 4.75 11.89
CA GLY A 109 -11.06 6.04 11.25
C GLY A 109 -9.64 6.55 11.48
N LEU A 110 -9.03 7.08 10.42
CA LEU A 110 -7.71 7.71 10.45
C LEU A 110 -7.79 9.09 11.09
N LEU A 111 -6.89 9.35 12.04
CA LEU A 111 -6.62 10.63 12.66
C LEU A 111 -5.19 11.06 12.34
N VAL A 112 -4.97 12.36 12.19
CA VAL A 112 -3.65 12.95 12.02
C VAL A 112 -3.24 13.57 13.35
N ASN A 113 -2.10 13.17 13.86
CA ASN A 113 -1.47 13.77 15.02
C ASN A 113 -0.57 14.92 14.55
N ASP A 114 -1.16 16.10 14.49
CA ASP A 114 -0.53 17.39 14.18
C ASP A 114 0.18 18.02 15.40
N ALA A 115 0.10 17.39 16.57
CA ALA A 115 0.64 17.93 17.80
C ALA A 115 2.15 17.64 17.97
N GLN A 116 2.93 18.69 18.21
CA GLN A 116 4.30 18.61 18.76
C GLN A 116 4.34 18.12 20.21
N LYS A 117 3.17 17.79 20.80
CA LYS A 117 3.01 17.35 22.18
C LYS A 117 2.49 15.93 22.20
N VAL A 118 2.96 15.15 23.17
CA VAL A 118 2.49 13.78 23.39
C VAL A 118 1.04 13.81 23.86
N VAL A 119 0.11 13.41 23.00
CA VAL A 119 -1.31 13.23 23.34
C VAL A 119 -1.50 11.80 23.86
N THR A 120 -2.00 11.65 25.09
CA THR A 120 -2.27 10.32 25.67
C THR A 120 -3.71 9.90 25.48
N SER A 121 -4.66 10.79 25.81
CA SER A 121 -6.10 10.56 25.66
C SER A 121 -6.60 11.36 24.46
N ALA A 122 -7.29 10.69 23.54
CA ALA A 122 -7.91 11.32 22.39
C ALA A 122 -9.33 10.80 22.20
N GLU A 123 -10.23 11.67 21.73
CA GLU A 123 -11.58 11.31 21.31
C GLU A 123 -11.59 11.14 19.79
N CYS A 124 -12.16 10.03 19.30
CA CYS A 124 -12.32 9.83 17.87
C CYS A 124 -13.46 10.71 17.33
N PRO A 125 -13.26 11.58 16.32
CA PRO A 125 -14.33 12.44 15.79
C PRO A 125 -15.38 11.68 14.98
N TYR A 126 -15.09 10.44 14.57
CA TYR A 126 -16.02 9.61 13.81
C TYR A 126 -16.98 8.81 14.69
N CYS A 127 -16.53 8.37 15.87
CA CYS A 127 -17.33 7.50 16.75
C CYS A 127 -17.43 7.99 18.20
N HIS A 128 -16.84 9.14 18.52
CA HIS A 128 -16.88 9.82 19.82
C HIS A 128 -16.41 8.98 21.01
N ARG A 129 -15.65 7.92 20.75
CA ARG A 129 -15.09 7.06 21.79
C ARG A 129 -13.67 7.51 22.11
N LEU A 130 -13.38 7.53 23.41
CA LEU A 130 -12.04 7.79 23.92
C LEU A 130 -11.11 6.60 23.67
N PHE A 131 -9.86 6.91 23.36
CA PHE A 131 -8.81 5.93 23.19
C PHE A 131 -7.45 6.49 23.64
N CYS A 132 -6.49 5.59 23.88
CA CYS A 132 -5.12 5.99 24.15
C CYS A 132 -4.35 6.14 22.84
N ALA A 133 -3.91 7.35 22.49
CA ALA A 133 -3.18 7.59 21.23
C ALA A 133 -1.76 7.00 21.25
N GLN A 134 -1.11 6.92 22.42
CA GLN A 134 0.22 6.30 22.56
C GLN A 134 0.19 4.77 22.42
N CYS A 135 -0.84 4.13 22.98
CA CYS A 135 -0.97 2.67 22.96
C CYS A 135 -1.80 2.17 21.77
N SER A 136 -2.53 3.05 21.09
CA SER A 136 -3.48 2.72 20.02
C SER A 136 -4.50 1.64 20.43
N VAL A 137 -5.11 1.80 21.61
CA VAL A 137 -6.10 0.89 22.20
C VAL A 137 -7.26 1.66 22.82
N PRO A 138 -8.44 1.03 23.07
CA PRO A 138 -9.51 1.64 23.84
C PRO A 138 -9.01 2.27 25.15
N TRP A 139 -9.65 3.36 25.57
CA TRP A 139 -9.17 4.14 26.71
C TRP A 139 -9.06 3.30 27.99
N HIS A 140 -7.89 3.32 28.61
CA HIS A 140 -7.59 2.58 29.83
C HIS A 140 -7.46 3.54 31.02
N ALA A 141 -8.62 4.01 31.50
CA ALA A 141 -8.68 4.88 32.68
C ALA A 141 -7.97 4.26 33.90
N ASN A 142 -7.41 5.11 34.77
CA ASN A 142 -6.77 4.74 36.04
C ASN A 142 -5.51 3.87 35.93
N MET A 143 -4.90 3.80 34.75
CA MET A 143 -3.58 3.17 34.59
C MET A 143 -2.74 3.94 33.59
N SER A 144 -1.44 4.02 33.88
CA SER A 144 -0.45 4.53 32.92
C SER A 144 -0.30 3.56 31.75
N CYS A 145 0.19 4.04 30.61
CA CYS A 145 0.50 3.20 29.45
C CYS A 145 1.45 2.03 29.82
N GLY A 146 2.45 2.29 30.66
CA GLY A 146 3.39 1.26 31.11
C GLY A 146 2.77 0.19 32.03
N GLU A 147 1.74 0.54 32.80
CA GLU A 147 0.95 -0.45 33.56
C GLU A 147 0.03 -1.26 32.66
N PHE A 148 -0.65 -0.60 31.72
CA PHE A 148 -1.53 -1.25 30.76
C PHE A 148 -0.78 -2.30 29.93
N GLN A 149 0.38 -1.94 29.37
CA GLN A 149 1.21 -2.83 28.54
C GLN A 149 1.74 -4.05 29.30
N ARG A 150 2.05 -3.92 30.60
CA ARG A 150 2.49 -5.06 31.42
C ARG A 150 1.36 -6.05 31.71
N LYS A 151 0.14 -5.56 31.91
CA LYS A 151 -1.03 -6.40 32.26
C LYS A 151 -1.69 -7.02 31.04
N ASN A 152 -1.78 -6.28 29.95
CA ASN A 152 -2.44 -6.72 28.72
C ASN A 152 -1.37 -7.14 27.70
N LYS A 153 -1.10 -8.45 27.64
CA LYS A 153 -0.41 -9.03 26.48
C LYS A 153 -1.34 -8.86 25.27
N ASN A 154 -0.94 -8.02 24.33
CA ASN A 154 -1.78 -7.64 23.20
C ASN A 154 -2.02 -8.89 22.31
N PRO A 155 -3.23 -9.21 21.83
CA PRO A 155 -3.42 -10.32 20.89
C PRO A 155 -2.56 -10.19 19.62
N ASP A 156 -2.30 -8.95 19.20
CA ASP A 156 -1.38 -8.61 18.10
C ASP A 156 0.10 -8.86 18.45
N ASP A 157 0.42 -9.21 19.71
CA ASP A 157 1.75 -9.67 20.13
C ASP A 157 2.23 -10.82 19.25
N LYS A 158 1.32 -11.68 18.76
CA LYS A 158 1.73 -12.78 17.87
C LYS A 158 2.27 -12.26 16.54
N PHE A 159 1.61 -11.27 15.95
CA PHE A 159 2.07 -10.65 14.71
C PHE A 159 3.39 -9.91 14.93
N PHE A 160 3.48 -9.08 15.98
CA PHE A 160 4.72 -8.34 16.27
C PHE A 160 5.89 -9.26 16.68
N LYS A 161 5.62 -10.35 17.41
CA LYS A 161 6.62 -11.38 17.69
C LYS A 161 7.09 -12.04 16.42
N LEU A 162 6.16 -12.47 15.56
CA LEU A 162 6.51 -13.08 14.28
C LEU A 162 7.32 -12.12 13.40
N ALA A 163 6.89 -10.85 13.30
CA ALA A 163 7.59 -9.82 12.54
C ALA A 163 9.02 -9.62 13.07
N LYS A 164 9.19 -9.61 14.40
CA LYS A 164 10.51 -9.54 15.05
C LYS A 164 11.35 -10.80 14.81
N GLU A 165 10.76 -11.99 14.95
CA GLU A 165 11.42 -13.28 14.71
C GLU A 165 11.86 -13.44 13.25
N LYS A 166 11.08 -12.89 12.31
CA LYS A 166 11.36 -12.91 10.87
C LYS A 166 12.13 -11.67 10.38
N ASN A 167 12.53 -10.77 11.28
CA ASN A 167 13.20 -9.52 10.96
C ASN A 167 12.49 -8.70 9.86
N TRP A 168 11.15 -8.65 9.90
CA TRP A 168 10.38 -7.84 8.98
C TRP A 168 10.61 -6.36 9.24
N GLN A 169 11.02 -5.64 8.20
CA GLN A 169 11.27 -4.20 8.29
C GLN A 169 9.98 -3.40 8.20
N LYS A 170 9.82 -2.39 9.06
CA LYS A 170 8.69 -1.46 9.01
C LYS A 170 9.04 -0.30 8.09
N CYS A 171 8.22 -0.04 7.08
CA CYS A 171 8.35 1.15 6.24
C CYS A 171 8.05 2.42 7.05
N VAL A 172 8.94 3.41 7.02
CA VAL A 172 8.77 4.66 7.81
C VAL A 172 7.68 5.57 7.25
N GLU A 173 7.45 5.56 5.93
CA GLU A 173 6.43 6.39 5.29
C GLU A 173 5.01 5.86 5.54
N CYS A 174 4.76 4.55 5.42
CA CYS A 174 3.42 3.98 5.56
C CYS A 174 3.18 3.14 6.83
N ASN A 175 4.21 2.88 7.65
CA ASN A 175 4.14 2.03 8.84
C ASN A 175 3.77 0.56 8.61
N MET A 176 3.69 0.09 7.36
CA MET A 176 3.48 -1.32 7.06
C MET A 176 4.76 -2.13 7.26
N TYR A 177 4.62 -3.37 7.72
CA TYR A 177 5.71 -4.34 7.74
C TYR A 177 5.91 -4.93 6.35
N VAL A 178 7.15 -4.92 5.90
CA VAL A 178 7.59 -5.45 4.62
C VAL A 178 8.35 -6.74 4.89
N GLN A 179 7.92 -7.84 4.26
CA GLN A 179 8.66 -9.10 4.23
C GLN A 179 9.61 -9.09 3.04
N LYS A 180 10.88 -9.45 3.28
CA LYS A 180 11.85 -9.78 2.24
C LYS A 180 11.85 -11.29 2.03
N LEU A 181 11.77 -11.73 0.77
CA LEU A 181 11.87 -13.15 0.42
C LEU A 181 13.33 -13.54 0.17
N ASP A 182 14.02 -12.80 -0.72
CA ASP A 182 15.46 -12.95 -0.97
C ASP A 182 15.99 -11.69 -1.69
N GLY A 183 17.31 -11.60 -1.88
CA GLY A 183 17.95 -10.63 -2.78
C GLY A 183 18.47 -9.34 -2.12
N CYS A 184 18.38 -8.23 -2.86
CA CYS A 184 19.01 -6.96 -2.52
C CYS A 184 18.47 -6.35 -1.21
N GLU A 185 19.26 -5.52 -0.52
CA GLU A 185 18.79 -4.73 0.62
C GLU A 185 18.04 -3.47 0.20
N HIS A 186 18.12 -3.09 -1.08
CA HIS A 186 17.26 -2.07 -1.65
C HIS A 186 15.86 -2.63 -1.83
N MET A 187 14.90 -2.11 -1.07
CA MET A 187 13.51 -2.52 -1.11
C MET A 187 12.62 -1.34 -1.44
N THR A 188 11.66 -1.55 -2.34
CA THR A 188 10.58 -0.61 -2.62
C THR A 188 9.34 -1.09 -1.88
N CYS A 189 8.84 -0.27 -0.95
CA CYS A 189 7.56 -0.55 -0.29
C CYS A 189 6.42 -0.48 -1.32
N ARG A 190 5.28 -1.13 -1.05
CA ARG A 190 4.05 -0.99 -1.87
C ARG A 190 3.57 0.45 -2.00
N CYS A 191 3.97 1.29 -1.04
CA CYS A 191 3.68 2.69 -1.03
C CYS A 191 4.65 3.55 -1.89
N GLY A 192 5.63 2.93 -2.55
CA GLY A 192 6.62 3.58 -3.41
C GLY A 192 7.89 4.03 -2.69
N TYR A 193 7.93 4.00 -1.35
CA TYR A 193 9.13 4.38 -0.60
C TYR A 193 10.26 3.36 -0.81
N GLU A 194 11.40 3.84 -1.28
CA GLU A 194 12.62 3.06 -1.46
C GLU A 194 13.51 3.18 -0.22
N PHE A 195 13.90 2.05 0.36
CA PHE A 195 14.63 2.01 1.61
C PHE A 195 15.56 0.81 1.74
N CYS A 196 16.52 0.93 2.64
CA CYS A 196 17.39 -0.17 3.04
C CYS A 196 16.65 -1.10 4.01
N TYR A 197 16.48 -2.36 3.65
CA TYR A 197 15.74 -3.33 4.48
C TYR A 197 16.37 -3.53 5.87
N ILE A 198 17.69 -3.42 5.98
CA ILE A 198 18.42 -3.60 7.24
C ILE A 198 18.17 -2.43 8.21
N CYS A 199 18.26 -1.19 7.72
CA CYS A 199 18.24 -0.01 8.61
C CYS A 199 16.98 0.86 8.52
N GLY A 200 16.10 0.61 7.55
CA GLY A 200 14.84 1.33 7.35
C GLY A 200 14.99 2.74 6.75
N LYS A 201 16.21 3.22 6.50
CA LYS A 201 16.48 4.56 5.94
C LYS A 201 16.23 4.60 4.44
N ALA A 202 15.90 5.81 3.95
CA ALA A 202 15.76 6.11 2.52
C ALA A 202 16.96 5.58 1.74
N TRP A 203 16.68 4.97 0.59
CA TRP A 203 17.72 4.50 -0.30
C TRP A 203 18.30 5.70 -1.07
N ASP A 204 19.63 5.79 -1.11
CA ASP A 204 20.37 6.74 -1.93
C ASP A 204 21.54 6.02 -2.62
N PHE A 205 22.09 6.63 -3.68
CA PHE A 205 23.12 6.00 -4.53
C PHE A 205 24.43 5.71 -3.79
N GLY A 206 24.60 6.21 -2.56
CA GLY A 206 25.78 6.02 -1.72
C GLY A 206 25.48 5.33 -0.39
N HIS A 207 24.36 4.61 -0.30
CA HIS A 207 23.88 4.07 0.98
C HIS A 207 24.83 3.00 1.54
N GLU A 208 25.61 3.37 2.56
CA GLU A 208 26.43 2.43 3.34
C GLU A 208 25.72 1.99 4.62
N CYS A 209 25.19 0.77 4.60
CA CYS A 209 24.52 0.20 5.77
C CYS A 209 25.54 -0.26 6.83
N LYS A 210 25.82 0.62 7.81
CA LYS A 210 26.69 0.32 8.96
C LYS A 210 26.13 -0.76 9.91
N ASN A 211 24.84 -1.10 9.78
CA ASN A 211 24.16 -2.15 10.54
C ASN A 211 24.17 -3.51 9.86
N ARG A 212 24.91 -3.68 8.74
CA ARG A 212 25.16 -4.99 8.14
C ARG A 212 26.04 -5.79 9.10
N SER A 213 25.44 -6.39 10.12
CA SER A 213 26.19 -7.20 11.08
C SER A 213 26.75 -8.40 10.31
N VAL A 214 28.03 -8.69 10.53
CA VAL A 214 28.75 -9.82 9.93
C VAL A 214 28.08 -11.17 10.30
N VAL A 215 27.15 -11.18 11.25
CA VAL A 215 26.38 -12.33 11.73
C VAL A 215 25.33 -12.82 10.72
N GLU A 216 24.76 -11.94 9.89
CA GLU A 216 23.74 -12.32 8.90
C GLU A 216 24.34 -13.03 7.67
N LEU A 217 25.61 -12.74 7.32
CA LEU A 217 26.34 -13.43 6.25
C LEU A 217 26.59 -14.92 6.59
N ILE A 218 26.66 -15.26 7.87
CA ILE A 218 26.89 -16.64 8.31
C ILE A 218 25.58 -17.43 8.23
N GLN A 219 24.43 -16.82 8.56
CA GLN A 219 23.13 -17.49 8.49
C GLN A 219 22.63 -17.71 7.06
N SER A 220 22.90 -16.79 6.13
CA SER A 220 22.59 -17.00 4.71
C SER A 220 23.49 -18.05 4.05
N ALA A 221 24.73 -18.24 4.52
CA ALA A 221 25.60 -19.33 4.03
C ALA A 221 25.13 -20.73 4.47
N TYR A 222 24.49 -20.86 5.64
CA TYR A 222 24.01 -22.15 6.14
C TYR A 222 22.68 -22.63 5.52
N SER A 223 21.89 -21.74 4.91
CA SER A 223 20.66 -22.13 4.20
C SER A 223 20.89 -22.72 2.80
N TYR A 224 22.10 -22.58 2.24
CA TYR A 224 22.49 -23.15 0.94
C TYR A 224 23.27 -24.48 1.08
N LEU A 225 23.53 -24.97 2.30
CA LEU A 225 24.22 -26.23 2.57
C LEU A 225 23.26 -27.34 3.08
N ARG A 226 21.98 -27.28 2.71
CA ARG A 226 21.01 -28.37 2.90
C ARG A 226 20.29 -28.69 1.61
#